data_AF-A0A8R2JKZ5-F1
#
_entry.id   AF-A0A8R2JKZ5-F1
#
_cell.length_a   1.000
_cell.length_b   1.000
_cell.length_c   1.000
_cell.angle_alpha   90.00
_cell.angle_beta   90.00
_cell.angle_gamma   90.00
#
_symmetry.space_group_name_H-M   'P 1'
#
loop_
_entity.id
_entity.type
_entity.pdbx_description
1 polymer ?
#
loop_
_entity_poly.entity_id
_entity_poly.type
_entity_poly.pdbx_seq_one_letter_code
_entity_poly.pdbx_strand_id
1 'polypeptide(L)'
;MVKKKPNRTSQIQQLTSPSIWRYVPTQQNPVDCASRLFPSELVTHPLWWTGPPYLLEVSQTWPPTPVNQPTDLTAQQYESRKATVLHVLINSSINDLLERYSSLDKLLRIIAYVLRFGTPRAAPLLSTAIGADELSHALTALIYFTQRTTYSDDIDKLSKQVRPSKDLRSLDLFLDPSGIVRVGGRLTNANIPYAHKHPALLPSSHVLTKLIIDHHHIRLKHPGAHTLQSHLQQEYWIQSAGRTIRSRLRLCISCFKTRPRGIEPKMAALPKYRVQQIKPFSITGVDYAGPVLMKRSHGRSSASMSAYICLFVCTATKALHLELSSDLSTETFLLAFTRFVARRGPVHEMHSDCGTNFVGASRILTPLKTFIHSSSFQDRVHQQLAKTGVKWFFNPPSSPHFGGLWEAGVKSAKALILRSVGTHRLTSEELMTLLAQVEATLNSRPLGALSNDPSDLSALTPSHFLTLEPSANLPEPNIDSLPLSKMQRWRLITDLHRHFWARWKNEYLSSLQHREKMV
;
A
#
# COMPACT_ATOMS: atom_id res chain seq x y z
N MET A 1 -29.00 -16.55 26.49
CA MET A 1 -28.84 -18.01 26.32
C MET A 1 -30.04 -18.55 25.58
N VAL A 2 -29.88 -18.85 24.28
CA VAL A 2 -30.92 -19.51 23.48
C VAL A 2 -31.04 -20.94 24.00
N LYS A 3 -32.14 -21.26 24.69
CA LYS A 3 -32.45 -22.62 25.13
C LYS A 3 -32.51 -23.52 23.88
N LYS A 4 -31.51 -24.37 23.67
CA LYS A 4 -31.59 -25.49 22.71
C LYS A 4 -32.84 -26.30 23.08
N LYS A 5 -33.83 -26.34 22.20
CA LYS A 5 -34.95 -27.28 22.34
C LYS A 5 -34.37 -28.70 22.44
N PRO A 6 -34.77 -29.51 23.42
CA PRO A 6 -34.33 -30.90 23.50
C PRO A 6 -34.72 -31.65 22.21
N ASN A 7 -33.85 -32.55 21.76
CA ASN A 7 -34.08 -33.36 20.57
C ASN A 7 -35.37 -34.18 20.77
N ARG A 8 -36.32 -34.11 19.83
CA ARG A 8 -37.66 -34.72 19.96
C ARG A 8 -37.59 -36.21 20.30
N THR A 9 -36.55 -36.89 19.81
CA THR A 9 -36.28 -38.31 20.12
C THR A 9 -36.09 -38.52 21.62
N SER A 10 -35.31 -37.70 22.30
CA SER A 10 -35.08 -37.81 23.76
C SER A 10 -36.37 -37.56 24.55
N GLN A 11 -37.24 -36.67 24.09
CA GLN A 11 -38.56 -36.45 24.70
C GLN A 11 -39.48 -37.67 24.55
N ILE A 12 -39.52 -38.29 23.37
CA ILE A 12 -40.32 -39.50 23.12
C ILE A 12 -39.82 -40.66 24.00
N GLN A 13 -38.50 -40.81 24.13
CA GLN A 13 -37.89 -41.83 25.00
C GLN A 13 -38.17 -41.62 26.50
N GLN A 14 -38.40 -40.38 26.93
CA GLN A 14 -38.77 -40.06 28.32
C GLN A 14 -40.28 -40.22 28.57
N LEU A 15 -41.12 -39.96 27.57
CA LEU A 15 -42.58 -39.97 27.70
C LEU A 15 -43.23 -41.33 27.36
N THR A 16 -42.51 -42.21 26.66
CA THR A 16 -43.03 -43.52 26.23
C THR A 16 -42.09 -44.65 26.60
N SER A 17 -42.65 -45.76 27.08
CA SER A 17 -41.88 -46.97 27.35
C SER A 17 -41.48 -47.65 26.03
N PRO A 18 -40.24 -48.18 25.90
CA PRO A 18 -39.85 -48.97 24.73
C PRO A 18 -40.76 -50.17 24.46
N SER A 19 -41.49 -50.67 25.47
CA SER A 19 -42.44 -51.77 25.35
C SER A 19 -43.65 -51.50 24.45
N ILE A 20 -43.96 -50.22 24.17
CA ILE A 20 -45.05 -49.85 23.26
C ILE A 20 -44.58 -49.51 21.85
N TRP A 21 -43.27 -49.57 21.58
CA TRP A 21 -42.73 -49.31 20.25
C TRP A 21 -42.81 -50.57 19.39
N ARG A 22 -43.19 -50.40 18.13
CA ARG A 22 -43.23 -51.47 17.14
C ARG A 22 -42.33 -51.15 15.96
N TYR A 23 -41.79 -52.19 15.35
CA TYR A 23 -40.98 -52.08 14.15
C TYR A 23 -41.86 -51.69 12.95
N VAL A 24 -41.42 -50.68 12.20
CA VAL A 24 -42.00 -50.30 10.91
C VAL A 24 -41.20 -51.01 9.82
N PRO A 25 -41.80 -51.86 8.96
CA PRO A 25 -41.09 -52.48 7.85
C PRO A 25 -40.38 -51.46 6.97
N THR A 26 -39.15 -51.76 6.51
CA THR A 26 -38.28 -50.82 5.79
C THR A 26 -38.96 -50.19 4.57
N GLN A 27 -39.73 -50.97 3.81
CA GLN A 27 -40.45 -50.48 2.62
C GLN A 27 -41.57 -49.50 2.93
N GLN A 28 -42.04 -49.47 4.18
CA GLN A 28 -43.10 -48.59 4.65
C GLN A 28 -42.56 -47.51 5.59
N ASN A 29 -41.25 -47.35 5.72
CA ASN A 29 -40.65 -46.32 6.56
C ASN A 29 -40.70 -44.94 5.85
N PRO A 30 -41.44 -43.95 6.37
CA PRO A 30 -41.51 -42.64 5.73
C PRO A 30 -40.15 -41.93 5.66
N VAL A 31 -39.24 -42.21 6.61
CA VAL A 31 -37.90 -41.58 6.63
C VAL A 31 -37.08 -41.94 5.39
N ASP A 32 -37.31 -43.12 4.80
CA ASP A 32 -36.60 -43.55 3.59
C ASP A 32 -37.00 -42.68 2.39
N CYS A 33 -38.22 -42.14 2.34
CA CYS A 33 -38.65 -41.21 1.30
C CYS A 33 -37.76 -39.96 1.26
N ALA A 34 -37.39 -39.40 2.42
CA ALA A 34 -36.54 -38.21 2.49
C ALA A 34 -35.08 -38.46 2.11
N SER A 35 -34.60 -39.72 2.20
CA SER A 35 -33.22 -40.06 1.85
C SER A 35 -33.04 -40.58 0.43
N ARG A 36 -34.12 -41.04 -0.22
CA ARG A 36 -34.05 -41.73 -1.53
C ARG A 36 -34.81 -41.07 -2.66
N LEU A 37 -35.73 -40.14 -2.40
CA LEU A 37 -36.54 -39.46 -3.43
C LEU A 37 -36.06 -38.04 -3.68
N PHE A 38 -36.28 -37.53 -4.89
CA PHE A 38 -36.01 -36.14 -5.21
C PHE A 38 -37.09 -35.21 -4.61
N PRO A 39 -36.75 -33.94 -4.28
CA PRO A 39 -37.69 -33.02 -3.65
C PRO A 39 -39.01 -32.83 -4.39
N SER A 40 -39.00 -32.89 -5.73
CA SER A 40 -40.20 -32.80 -6.57
C SER A 40 -41.14 -34.01 -6.45
N GLU A 41 -40.59 -35.20 -6.24
CA GLU A 41 -41.35 -36.46 -6.09
C GLU A 41 -41.91 -36.58 -4.67
N LEU A 42 -41.21 -36.03 -3.68
CA LEU A 42 -41.61 -36.04 -2.28
C LEU A 42 -42.91 -35.27 -2.02
N VAL A 43 -43.15 -34.17 -2.76
CA VAL A 43 -44.37 -33.34 -2.59
C VAL A 43 -45.63 -34.17 -2.78
N THR A 44 -45.63 -35.09 -3.73
CA THR A 44 -46.78 -35.94 -4.08
C THR A 44 -46.75 -37.33 -3.44
N HIS A 45 -45.73 -37.66 -2.64
CA HIS A 45 -45.57 -39.02 -2.13
C HIS A 45 -46.46 -39.29 -0.90
N PRO A 46 -47.46 -40.18 -0.98
CA PRO A 46 -48.46 -40.35 0.07
C PRO A 46 -47.83 -40.83 1.39
N LEU A 47 -46.89 -41.79 1.34
CA LEU A 47 -46.24 -42.35 2.54
C LEU A 47 -45.54 -41.30 3.43
N TRP A 48 -45.04 -40.20 2.86
CA TRP A 48 -44.35 -39.15 3.62
C TRP A 48 -45.33 -38.31 4.44
N TRP A 49 -46.50 -38.01 3.87
CA TRP A 49 -47.48 -37.11 4.45
C TRP A 49 -48.52 -37.82 5.31
N THR A 50 -49.00 -38.99 4.87
CA THR A 50 -50.05 -39.75 5.56
C THR A 50 -49.49 -40.90 6.40
N GLY A 51 -48.20 -41.23 6.23
CA GLY A 51 -47.59 -42.38 6.87
C GLY A 51 -48.06 -43.72 6.28
N PRO A 52 -47.65 -44.85 6.90
CA PRO A 52 -48.04 -46.19 6.48
C PRO A 52 -49.57 -46.40 6.59
N PRO A 53 -50.22 -47.02 5.58
CA PRO A 53 -51.67 -47.23 5.59
C PRO A 53 -52.19 -48.00 6.80
N TYR A 54 -51.42 -48.97 7.29
CA TYR A 54 -51.82 -49.82 8.42
C TYR A 54 -51.98 -49.02 9.74
N LEU A 55 -51.39 -47.83 9.87
CA LEU A 55 -51.59 -46.99 11.06
C LEU A 55 -53.01 -46.42 11.15
N LEU A 56 -53.76 -46.41 10.04
CA LEU A 56 -55.16 -46.00 9.99
C LEU A 56 -56.12 -47.15 10.34
N GLU A 57 -55.60 -48.38 10.44
CA GLU A 57 -56.36 -49.58 10.79
C GLU A 57 -56.25 -49.91 12.29
N VAL A 58 -57.11 -50.84 12.75
CA VAL A 58 -57.14 -51.28 14.15
C VAL A 58 -55.80 -51.91 14.54
N SER A 59 -55.31 -51.65 15.75
CA SER A 59 -53.98 -52.08 16.24
C SER A 59 -53.69 -53.58 16.21
N GLN A 60 -54.72 -54.40 15.97
CA GLN A 60 -54.65 -55.85 15.76
C GLN A 60 -54.20 -56.24 14.34
N THR A 61 -54.38 -55.38 13.33
CA THR A 61 -53.95 -55.63 11.93
C THR A 61 -52.54 -55.11 11.64
N TRP A 62 -51.91 -54.46 12.61
CA TRP A 62 -50.55 -53.92 12.45
C TRP A 62 -49.54 -55.06 12.30
N PRO A 63 -48.46 -54.84 11.51
CA PRO A 63 -47.48 -55.89 11.23
C PRO A 63 -46.87 -56.43 12.54
N PRO A 64 -46.71 -57.77 12.66
CA PRO A 64 -46.15 -58.39 13.84
C PRO A 64 -44.70 -57.94 14.03
N THR A 65 -44.35 -57.56 15.26
CA THR A 65 -42.95 -57.29 15.62
C THR A 65 -42.16 -58.60 15.55
N PRO A 66 -41.03 -58.67 14.82
CA PRO A 66 -40.15 -59.82 14.93
C PRO A 66 -39.66 -59.90 16.38
N VAL A 67 -40.05 -60.98 17.08
CA VAL A 67 -39.60 -61.26 18.44
C VAL A 67 -38.14 -61.69 18.36
N ASN A 68 -37.23 -60.73 18.29
CA ASN A 68 -35.83 -60.98 18.59
C ASN A 68 -35.68 -60.83 20.10
N GLN A 69 -35.75 -61.97 20.80
CA GLN A 69 -35.19 -62.08 22.14
C GLN A 69 -33.73 -61.60 22.11
N PRO A 70 -33.26 -60.85 23.12
CA PRO A 70 -31.86 -60.46 23.17
C PRO A 70 -31.02 -61.72 23.40
N THR A 71 -30.41 -62.24 22.34
CA THR A 71 -29.34 -63.23 22.44
C THR A 71 -28.00 -62.50 22.37
N ASP A 72 -27.07 -63.03 23.15
CA ASP A 72 -25.91 -62.35 23.66
C ASP A 72 -24.97 -61.75 22.61
N LEU A 73 -24.30 -60.69 23.08
CA LEU A 73 -23.09 -60.11 22.53
C LEU A 73 -22.03 -61.20 22.29
N THR A 74 -21.86 -61.70 21.06
CA THR A 74 -20.56 -62.10 20.45
C THR A 74 -20.77 -62.79 19.10
N ALA A 75 -20.81 -62.01 18.02
CA ALA A 75 -20.28 -62.35 16.69
C ALA A 75 -20.69 -61.25 15.71
N GLN A 76 -19.82 -60.25 15.49
CA GLN A 76 -19.94 -59.40 14.31
C GLN A 76 -19.57 -60.24 13.07
N GLN A 77 -20.53 -61.00 12.54
CA GLN A 77 -20.48 -61.39 11.15
C GLN A 77 -20.68 -60.12 10.32
N TYR A 78 -19.57 -59.57 9.84
CA TYR A 78 -19.61 -58.56 8.79
C TYR A 78 -20.40 -59.14 7.60
N GLU A 79 -21.51 -58.49 7.24
CA GLU A 79 -22.16 -58.70 5.94
C GLU A 79 -21.09 -58.64 4.85
N SER A 80 -20.85 -59.76 4.17
CA SER A 80 -20.04 -59.81 2.96
C SER A 80 -20.83 -59.15 1.83
N ARG A 81 -20.85 -57.82 1.82
CA ARG A 81 -21.35 -57.05 0.69
C ARG A 81 -20.44 -57.36 -0.49
N LYS A 82 -20.98 -58.01 -1.53
CA LYS A 82 -20.30 -58.11 -2.82
C LYS A 82 -19.93 -56.68 -3.25
N ALA A 83 -18.65 -56.36 -3.19
CA ALA A 83 -18.14 -55.07 -3.64
C ALA A 83 -18.17 -55.07 -5.17
N THR A 84 -19.29 -54.61 -5.74
CA THR A 84 -19.34 -54.26 -7.16
C THR A 84 -18.49 -52.99 -7.32
N VAL A 85 -17.21 -53.15 -7.62
CA VAL A 85 -16.32 -52.03 -7.89
C VAL A 85 -16.63 -51.53 -9.30
N LEU A 86 -17.30 -50.40 -9.38
CA LEU A 86 -17.50 -49.68 -10.63
C LEU A 86 -16.15 -49.07 -11.02
N HIS A 87 -15.46 -49.69 -11.97
CA HIS A 87 -14.20 -49.19 -12.51
C HIS A 87 -14.51 -48.01 -13.44
N VAL A 88 -14.63 -46.81 -12.87
CA VAL A 88 -14.69 -45.58 -13.67
C VAL A 88 -13.27 -45.31 -14.18
N LEU A 89 -13.06 -45.47 -15.49
CA LEU A 89 -11.86 -44.98 -16.18
C LEU A 89 -11.87 -43.46 -16.16
N ILE A 90 -11.40 -42.86 -15.07
CA ILE A 90 -11.09 -41.43 -15.03
C ILE A 90 -9.73 -41.29 -15.71
N ASN A 91 -9.72 -40.78 -16.94
CA ASN A 91 -8.50 -40.35 -17.62
C ASN A 91 -7.96 -39.08 -16.93
N SER A 92 -7.53 -39.18 -15.67
CA SER A 92 -6.83 -38.10 -14.98
C SER A 92 -5.38 -38.11 -15.44
N SER A 93 -4.98 -37.09 -16.20
CA SER A 93 -3.60 -36.93 -16.62
C SER A 93 -2.74 -36.34 -15.50
N ILE A 94 -1.44 -36.58 -15.54
CA ILE A 94 -0.49 -35.93 -14.62
C ILE A 94 -0.52 -34.39 -14.81
N ASN A 95 -0.88 -33.91 -16.00
CA ASN A 95 -1.07 -32.47 -16.27
C ASN A 95 -2.23 -31.89 -15.45
N ASP A 96 -3.35 -32.59 -15.34
CA ASP A 96 -4.48 -32.15 -14.51
C ASP A 96 -4.11 -32.05 -13.03
N LEU A 97 -3.20 -32.94 -12.59
CA LEU A 97 -2.67 -32.91 -11.23
C LEU A 97 -1.73 -31.71 -11.02
N LEU A 98 -0.86 -31.42 -12.00
CA LEU A 98 0.06 -30.28 -11.97
C LEU A 98 -0.67 -28.94 -11.91
N GLU A 99 -1.78 -28.80 -12.63
CA GLU A 99 -2.58 -27.57 -12.66
C GLU A 99 -3.42 -27.36 -11.39
N ARG A 100 -3.79 -28.44 -10.71
CA ARG A 100 -4.65 -28.40 -9.50
C ARG A 100 -3.92 -27.88 -8.27
N TYR A 101 -2.60 -27.98 -8.20
CA TYR A 101 -1.84 -27.65 -7.00
C TYR A 101 -0.86 -26.50 -7.22
N SER A 102 -0.85 -25.55 -6.27
CA SER A 102 0.07 -24.41 -6.24
C SER A 102 1.32 -24.63 -5.37
N SER A 103 1.41 -25.77 -4.68
CA SER A 103 2.52 -26.12 -3.79
C SER A 103 3.26 -27.35 -4.32
N LEU A 104 4.55 -27.18 -4.59
CA LEU A 104 5.43 -28.27 -5.02
C LEU A 104 5.51 -29.37 -3.95
N ASP A 105 5.66 -29.02 -2.66
CA ASP A 105 5.76 -30.01 -1.57
C ASP A 105 4.52 -30.89 -1.47
N LYS A 106 3.33 -30.28 -1.61
CA LYS A 106 2.06 -31.01 -1.61
C LYS A 106 1.97 -31.96 -2.80
N LEU A 107 2.34 -31.48 -3.99
CA LEU A 107 2.36 -32.28 -5.20
C LEU A 107 3.34 -33.46 -5.09
N LEU A 108 4.56 -33.24 -4.61
CA LEU A 108 5.57 -34.29 -4.42
C LEU A 108 5.08 -35.37 -3.46
N ARG A 109 4.41 -35.00 -2.37
CA ARG A 109 3.81 -35.99 -1.45
C ARG A 109 2.73 -36.83 -2.10
N ILE A 110 1.86 -36.22 -2.92
CA ILE A 110 0.81 -36.96 -3.64
C ILE A 110 1.44 -37.95 -4.61
N ILE A 111 2.41 -37.50 -5.42
CA ILE A 111 3.12 -38.37 -6.37
C ILE A 111 3.87 -39.48 -5.63
N ALA A 112 4.54 -39.19 -4.52
CA ALA A 112 5.21 -40.21 -3.72
C ALA A 112 4.23 -41.30 -3.23
N TYR A 113 3.04 -40.93 -2.75
CA TYR A 113 2.00 -41.90 -2.39
C TYR A 113 1.49 -42.71 -3.59
N VAL A 114 1.33 -42.09 -4.76
CA VAL A 114 0.94 -42.79 -5.99
C VAL A 114 2.00 -43.81 -6.40
N LEU A 115 3.27 -43.43 -6.39
CA LEU A 115 4.39 -44.32 -6.72
C LEU A 115 4.50 -45.49 -5.73
N ARG A 116 4.26 -45.23 -4.43
CA ARG A 116 4.23 -46.26 -3.39
C ARG A 116 3.13 -47.31 -3.60
N PHE A 117 2.02 -46.93 -4.20
CA PHE A 117 0.93 -47.87 -4.54
C PHE A 117 1.26 -48.69 -5.80
N GLY A 118 2.04 -48.13 -6.72
CA GLY A 118 2.43 -48.78 -7.98
C GLY A 118 3.57 -49.80 -7.86
N THR A 119 4.37 -49.76 -6.80
CA THR A 119 5.43 -50.76 -6.55
C THR A 119 4.85 -52.03 -5.94
N PRO A 120 5.08 -53.24 -6.50
CA PRO A 120 4.59 -54.48 -5.94
C PRO A 120 5.12 -54.66 -4.51
N ARG A 121 4.22 -55.01 -3.57
CA ARG A 121 4.49 -55.13 -2.12
C ARG A 121 5.51 -56.23 -1.84
N ALA A 122 6.80 -55.94 -1.99
CA ALA A 122 7.88 -56.87 -1.64
C ALA A 122 8.45 -56.62 -0.22
N ALA A 123 8.11 -55.51 0.44
CA ALA A 123 8.57 -55.22 1.79
C ALA A 123 7.43 -54.66 2.68
N PRO A 124 7.39 -55.00 3.98
CA PRO A 124 6.47 -54.38 4.92
C PRO A 124 6.72 -52.86 4.96
N LEU A 125 5.64 -52.09 4.98
CA LEU A 125 5.66 -50.62 5.03
C LEU A 125 6.45 -50.18 6.27
N LEU A 126 7.73 -49.82 6.11
CA LEU A 126 8.62 -49.47 7.22
C LEU A 126 8.21 -48.18 7.97
N SER A 127 7.34 -47.33 7.38
CA SER A 127 6.79 -46.13 8.05
C SER A 127 5.56 -45.56 7.32
N THR A 128 4.63 -44.95 8.05
CA THR A 128 3.48 -44.20 7.49
C THR A 128 3.87 -42.85 6.89
N ALA A 129 5.06 -42.33 7.24
CA ALA A 129 5.59 -41.07 6.73
C ALA A 129 6.32 -41.25 5.40
N ILE A 130 6.30 -40.20 4.55
CA ILE A 130 7.05 -40.16 3.30
C ILE A 130 8.51 -39.77 3.58
N GLY A 131 9.45 -40.54 3.02
CA GLY A 131 10.89 -40.29 3.14
C GLY A 131 11.41 -39.21 2.18
N ALA A 132 12.60 -38.68 2.46
CA ALA A 132 13.27 -37.72 1.56
C ALA A 132 13.63 -38.34 0.20
N ASP A 133 13.98 -39.63 0.18
CA ASP A 133 14.29 -40.36 -1.05
C ASP A 133 13.04 -40.54 -1.91
N GLU A 134 11.88 -40.80 -1.29
CA GLU A 134 10.60 -40.91 -1.99
C GLU A 134 10.19 -39.57 -2.62
N LEU A 135 10.41 -38.44 -1.92
CA LEU A 135 10.18 -37.11 -2.49
C LEU A 135 11.12 -36.79 -3.64
N SER A 136 12.39 -37.19 -3.52
CA SER A 136 13.40 -37.02 -4.58
C SER A 136 13.06 -37.87 -5.81
N HIS A 137 12.57 -39.09 -5.59
CA HIS A 137 12.08 -39.97 -6.65
C HIS A 137 10.82 -39.41 -7.31
N ALA A 138 9.87 -38.87 -6.54
CA ALA A 138 8.68 -38.19 -7.05
C ALA A 138 9.04 -36.97 -7.92
N LEU A 139 10.01 -36.16 -7.51
CA LEU A 139 10.50 -35.01 -8.28
C LEU A 139 11.14 -35.47 -9.59
N THR A 140 11.98 -36.51 -9.53
CA THR A 140 12.64 -37.14 -10.68
C THR A 140 11.60 -37.66 -11.69
N ALA A 141 10.54 -38.33 -11.21
CA ALA A 141 9.44 -38.82 -12.05
C ALA A 141 8.65 -37.68 -12.72
N LEU A 142 8.39 -36.57 -12.03
CA LEU A 142 7.74 -35.40 -12.61
C LEU A 142 8.60 -34.71 -13.68
N ILE A 143 9.92 -34.63 -13.47
CA ILE A 143 10.86 -34.11 -14.46
C ILE A 143 10.88 -35.01 -15.69
N TYR A 144 11.00 -36.32 -15.49
CA TYR A 144 10.97 -37.31 -16.55
C TYR A 144 9.70 -37.20 -17.41
N PHE A 145 8.54 -37.12 -16.75
CA PHE A 145 7.25 -36.91 -17.43
C PHE A 145 7.24 -35.60 -18.22
N THR A 146 7.65 -34.48 -17.59
CA THR A 146 7.68 -33.15 -18.23
C THR A 146 8.60 -33.11 -19.46
N GLN A 147 9.75 -33.78 -19.38
CA GLN A 147 10.69 -33.85 -20.48
C GLN A 147 10.14 -34.68 -21.63
N ARG A 148 9.51 -35.83 -21.36
CA ARG A 148 8.87 -36.65 -22.40
C ARG A 148 7.68 -35.99 -23.05
N THR A 149 6.88 -35.25 -22.32
CA THR A 149 5.73 -34.52 -22.90
C THR A 149 6.16 -33.36 -23.78
N THR A 150 7.26 -32.69 -23.43
CA THR A 150 7.68 -31.45 -24.12
C THR A 150 8.75 -31.69 -25.19
N TYR A 151 9.64 -32.66 -24.99
CA TYR A 151 10.81 -32.92 -25.84
C TYR A 151 10.82 -34.36 -26.39
N SER A 152 9.64 -34.97 -26.63
CA SER A 152 9.53 -36.35 -27.14
C SER A 152 10.46 -36.61 -28.34
N ASP A 153 10.39 -35.74 -29.34
CA ASP A 153 11.11 -35.90 -30.60
C ASP A 153 12.63 -35.75 -30.42
N ASP A 154 13.05 -34.90 -29.49
CA ASP A 154 14.47 -34.68 -29.20
C ASP A 154 15.03 -35.82 -28.34
N ILE A 155 14.23 -36.39 -27.43
CA ILE A 155 14.60 -37.60 -26.66
C ILE A 155 14.77 -38.80 -27.59
N ASP A 156 13.88 -38.98 -28.56
CA ASP A 156 13.98 -40.05 -29.55
C ASP A 156 15.22 -39.89 -30.43
N LYS A 157 15.57 -38.66 -30.81
CA LYS A 157 16.83 -38.38 -31.53
C LYS A 157 18.05 -38.67 -30.68
N LEU A 158 18.04 -38.25 -29.41
CA LEU A 158 19.15 -38.49 -28.47
C LEU A 158 19.37 -39.99 -28.21
N SER A 159 18.30 -40.78 -28.08
CA SER A 159 18.41 -42.23 -27.92
C SER A 159 19.05 -42.93 -29.14
N LYS A 160 18.83 -42.38 -30.33
CA LYS A 160 19.42 -42.84 -31.60
C LYS A 160 20.78 -42.19 -31.91
N GLN A 161 21.36 -41.44 -30.97
CA GLN A 161 22.60 -40.66 -31.15
C GLN A 161 22.55 -39.65 -32.32
N VAL A 162 21.36 -39.14 -32.63
CA VAL A 162 21.12 -38.13 -33.65
C VAL A 162 21.05 -36.74 -33.00
N ARG A 163 21.55 -35.71 -33.71
CA ARG A 163 21.59 -34.33 -33.20
C ARG A 163 20.18 -33.76 -32.94
N PRO A 164 19.97 -33.04 -31.81
CA PRO A 164 18.67 -32.46 -31.45
C PRO A 164 18.29 -31.23 -32.29
N SER A 165 17.10 -30.70 -32.04
CA SER A 165 16.56 -29.47 -32.66
C SER A 165 17.49 -28.25 -32.52
N LYS A 166 17.45 -27.33 -33.49
CA LYS A 166 18.44 -26.22 -33.62
C LYS A 166 18.67 -25.42 -32.34
N ASP A 167 17.60 -25.14 -31.57
CA ASP A 167 17.65 -24.36 -30.33
C ASP A 167 18.31 -25.09 -29.15
N LEU A 168 18.39 -26.42 -29.22
CA LEU A 168 19.00 -27.29 -28.23
C LEU A 168 20.40 -27.74 -28.64
N ARG A 169 20.83 -27.53 -29.90
CA ARG A 169 22.16 -27.94 -30.39
C ARG A 169 23.33 -27.26 -29.70
N SER A 170 23.12 -26.04 -29.18
CA SER A 170 24.15 -25.36 -28.40
C SER A 170 24.36 -25.98 -27.02
N LEU A 171 23.42 -26.82 -26.57
CA LEU A 171 23.49 -27.55 -25.32
C LEU A 171 23.97 -28.97 -25.63
N ASP A 172 25.01 -29.41 -24.95
CA ASP A 172 25.56 -30.76 -25.10
C ASP A 172 24.66 -31.77 -24.36
N LEU A 173 23.48 -32.05 -24.91
CA LEU A 173 22.45 -32.83 -24.22
C LEU A 173 22.76 -34.33 -24.24
N PHE A 174 22.57 -34.98 -23.09
CA PHE A 174 22.68 -36.43 -22.97
C PHE A 174 21.60 -37.01 -22.05
N LEU A 175 21.36 -38.32 -22.16
CA LEU A 175 20.45 -39.06 -21.30
C LEU A 175 21.21 -39.67 -20.12
N ASP A 176 20.76 -39.34 -18.91
CA ASP A 176 21.23 -39.93 -17.66
C ASP A 176 20.77 -41.40 -17.54
N PRO A 177 21.38 -42.27 -16.71
CA PRO A 177 20.89 -43.65 -16.51
C PRO A 177 19.45 -43.73 -15.99
N SER A 178 18.97 -42.65 -15.37
CA SER A 178 17.58 -42.47 -14.94
C SER A 178 16.61 -42.09 -16.09
N GLY A 179 17.11 -41.92 -17.31
CA GLY A 179 16.34 -41.51 -18.49
C GLY A 179 16.03 -40.01 -18.54
N ILE A 180 16.64 -39.19 -17.69
CA ILE A 180 16.48 -37.73 -17.67
C ILE A 180 17.44 -37.08 -18.67
N VAL A 181 16.92 -36.11 -19.44
CA VAL A 181 17.73 -35.25 -20.29
C VAL A 181 18.47 -34.22 -19.43
N ARG A 182 19.79 -34.29 -19.44
CA ARG A 182 20.68 -33.36 -18.73
C ARG A 182 21.53 -32.57 -19.71
N VAL A 183 21.96 -31.39 -19.27
CA VAL A 183 22.84 -30.51 -20.02
C VAL A 183 24.28 -30.85 -19.67
N GLY A 184 25.07 -31.24 -20.67
CA GLY A 184 26.51 -31.39 -20.58
C GLY A 184 27.24 -30.05 -20.46
N GLY A 185 28.54 -30.10 -20.19
CA GLY A 185 29.32 -28.88 -20.04
C GLY A 185 30.78 -29.15 -19.70
N ARG A 186 31.51 -28.06 -19.44
CA ARG A 186 32.96 -28.09 -19.17
C ARG A 186 33.31 -28.41 -17.71
N LEU A 187 32.32 -28.63 -16.86
CA LEU A 187 32.47 -28.82 -15.41
C LEU A 187 32.56 -30.28 -14.98
N THR A 188 32.73 -31.22 -15.91
CA THR A 188 32.77 -32.67 -15.63
C THR A 188 33.80 -33.05 -14.57
N ASN A 189 34.98 -32.41 -14.61
CA ASN A 189 36.10 -32.68 -13.69
C ASN A 189 36.06 -31.85 -12.39
N ALA A 190 35.09 -30.95 -12.21
CA ALA A 190 35.01 -30.12 -11.01
C ALA A 190 34.59 -30.95 -9.77
N ASN A 191 35.05 -30.57 -8.58
CA ASN A 191 34.63 -31.22 -7.33
C ASN A 191 33.29 -30.65 -6.82
N ILE A 192 32.23 -30.86 -7.60
CA ILE A 192 30.86 -30.41 -7.30
C ILE A 192 29.85 -31.57 -7.47
N PRO A 193 28.64 -31.49 -6.89
CA PRO A 193 27.63 -32.54 -7.04
C PRO A 193 27.24 -32.79 -8.49
N TYR A 194 26.87 -34.04 -8.82
CA TYR A 194 26.50 -34.46 -10.18
C TYR A 194 25.39 -33.60 -10.80
N ALA A 195 24.36 -33.26 -10.03
CA ALA A 195 23.27 -32.38 -10.50
C ALA A 195 23.74 -30.97 -10.89
N HIS A 196 24.82 -30.47 -10.28
CA HIS A 196 25.43 -29.18 -10.59
C HIS A 196 26.36 -29.25 -11.80
N LYS A 197 27.04 -30.39 -12.01
CA LYS A 197 27.78 -30.63 -13.26
C LYS A 197 26.83 -30.72 -14.46
N HIS A 198 25.72 -31.43 -14.26
CA HIS A 198 24.79 -31.82 -15.32
C HIS A 198 23.34 -31.49 -14.92
N PRO A 199 22.95 -30.20 -14.98
CA PRO A 199 21.62 -29.77 -14.58
C PRO A 199 20.54 -30.35 -15.50
N ALA A 200 19.38 -30.67 -14.93
CA ALA A 200 18.27 -31.26 -15.68
C ALA A 200 17.57 -30.20 -16.56
N LEU A 201 17.30 -30.54 -17.82
CA LEU A 201 16.67 -29.62 -18.76
C LEU A 201 15.19 -29.40 -18.41
N LEU A 202 14.76 -28.16 -18.20
CA LEU A 202 13.37 -27.81 -17.94
C LEU A 202 12.82 -26.80 -18.96
N PRO A 203 11.59 -27.02 -19.47
CA PRO A 203 10.91 -26.06 -20.32
C PRO A 203 10.45 -24.83 -19.55
N SER A 204 10.56 -23.66 -20.18
CA SER A 204 10.31 -22.36 -19.53
C SER A 204 8.83 -22.09 -19.21
N SER A 205 7.91 -22.67 -19.99
CA SER A 205 6.47 -22.41 -19.97
C SER A 205 5.69 -23.38 -19.08
N HIS A 206 6.26 -24.55 -18.78
CA HIS A 206 5.57 -25.64 -18.10
C HIS A 206 5.24 -25.33 -16.64
N VAL A 207 4.16 -25.94 -16.14
CA VAL A 207 3.64 -25.69 -14.78
C VAL A 207 4.64 -26.14 -13.72
N LEU A 208 5.27 -27.31 -13.91
CA LEU A 208 6.31 -27.81 -12.99
C LEU A 208 7.44 -26.79 -12.77
N THR A 209 7.94 -26.19 -13.86
CA THR A 209 9.01 -25.19 -13.80
C THR A 209 8.59 -23.96 -13.00
N LYS A 210 7.34 -23.52 -13.15
CA LYS A 210 6.79 -22.39 -12.35
C LYS A 210 6.71 -22.76 -10.87
N LEU A 211 6.25 -23.96 -10.54
CA LEU A 211 6.18 -24.47 -9.16
C LEU A 211 7.56 -24.60 -8.50
N ILE A 212 8.58 -25.06 -9.25
CA ILE A 212 9.97 -25.12 -8.78
C ILE A 212 10.49 -23.72 -8.48
N ILE A 213 10.29 -22.75 -9.39
CA ILE A 213 10.71 -21.36 -9.18
C ILE A 213 10.03 -20.79 -7.92
N ASP A 214 8.72 -20.97 -7.76
CA ASP A 214 7.98 -20.44 -6.62
C ASP A 214 8.40 -21.11 -5.30
N HIS A 215 8.63 -22.43 -5.29
CA HIS A 215 9.10 -23.17 -4.13
C HIS A 215 10.46 -22.65 -3.65
N HIS A 216 11.47 -22.54 -4.54
CA HIS A 216 12.78 -22.01 -4.16
C HIS A 216 12.72 -20.52 -3.80
N HIS A 217 11.86 -19.74 -4.45
CA HIS A 217 11.66 -18.33 -4.11
C HIS A 217 11.17 -18.13 -2.67
N ILE A 218 10.21 -18.95 -2.22
CA ILE A 218 9.68 -18.91 -0.85
C ILE A 218 10.68 -19.51 0.14
N ARG A 219 11.29 -20.66 -0.20
CA ARG A 219 12.27 -21.36 0.65
C ARG A 219 13.48 -20.49 0.97
N LEU A 220 14.00 -19.76 -0.02
CA LEU A 220 15.14 -18.85 0.12
C LEU A 220 14.78 -17.44 0.63
N LYS A 221 13.56 -17.24 1.14
CA LYS A 221 13.10 -15.96 1.73
C LYS A 221 13.12 -14.78 0.74
N HIS A 222 12.52 -14.99 -0.44
CA HIS A 222 12.30 -13.95 -1.44
C HIS A 222 13.56 -13.31 -2.04
N PRO A 223 14.53 -14.09 -2.55
CA PRO A 223 15.73 -13.55 -3.18
C PRO A 223 15.41 -12.80 -4.48
N GLY A 224 16.31 -11.90 -4.88
CA GLY A 224 16.26 -11.23 -6.17
C GLY A 224 16.40 -12.21 -7.35
N ALA A 225 15.99 -11.78 -8.55
CA ALA A 225 15.94 -12.66 -9.73
C ALA A 225 17.27 -13.33 -10.08
N HIS A 226 18.39 -12.60 -9.95
CA HIS A 226 19.73 -13.12 -10.27
C HIS A 226 20.16 -14.21 -9.27
N THR A 227 19.99 -13.95 -7.98
CA THR A 227 20.32 -14.89 -6.91
C THR A 227 19.48 -16.16 -7.02
N LEU A 228 18.18 -16.03 -7.28
CA LEU A 228 17.30 -17.19 -7.47
C LEU A 228 17.72 -18.01 -8.70
N GLN A 229 18.07 -17.34 -9.80
CA GLN A 229 18.55 -18.01 -11.01
C GLN A 229 19.84 -18.79 -10.76
N SER A 230 20.82 -18.18 -10.08
CA SER A 230 22.09 -18.85 -9.75
C SER A 230 21.88 -20.09 -8.89
N HIS A 231 20.93 -20.06 -7.95
CA HIS A 231 20.61 -21.22 -7.14
C HIS A 231 19.92 -22.33 -7.96
N LEU A 232 18.93 -21.98 -8.79
CA LEU A 232 18.24 -22.95 -9.64
C LEU A 232 19.16 -23.59 -10.67
N GLN A 233 20.15 -22.87 -11.20
CA GLN A 233 21.13 -23.37 -12.17
C GLN A 233 22.03 -24.49 -11.61
N GLN A 234 22.10 -24.66 -10.28
CA GLN A 234 22.84 -25.74 -9.65
C GLN A 234 22.17 -27.11 -9.82
N GLU A 235 20.89 -27.15 -10.20
CA GLU A 235 20.14 -28.40 -10.35
C GLU A 235 19.37 -28.46 -11.67
N TYR A 236 18.96 -27.31 -12.21
CA TYR A 236 18.06 -27.21 -13.35
C TYR A 236 18.55 -26.21 -14.40
N TRP A 237 18.50 -26.63 -15.66
CA TRP A 237 18.71 -25.75 -16.81
C TRP A 237 17.34 -25.34 -17.39
N ILE A 238 16.85 -24.18 -16.97
CA ILE A 238 15.58 -23.63 -17.44
C ILE A 238 15.83 -22.77 -18.68
N GLN A 239 15.18 -23.11 -19.79
CA GLN A 239 15.23 -22.26 -20.99
C GLN A 239 14.73 -20.84 -20.67
N SER A 240 15.45 -19.80 -21.13
CA SER A 240 15.06 -18.41 -20.85
C SER A 240 14.77 -18.11 -19.36
N ALA A 241 15.52 -18.74 -18.43
CA ALA A 241 15.27 -18.69 -16.98
C ALA A 241 14.98 -17.28 -16.45
N GLY A 242 15.77 -16.28 -16.82
CA GLY A 242 15.62 -14.91 -16.35
C GLY A 242 14.26 -14.28 -16.66
N ARG A 243 13.66 -14.60 -17.82
CA ARG A 243 12.32 -14.10 -18.20
C ARG A 243 11.25 -14.73 -17.31
N THR A 244 11.27 -16.07 -17.19
CA THR A 244 10.28 -16.81 -16.40
C THR A 244 10.36 -16.43 -14.92
N ILE A 245 11.58 -16.36 -14.36
CA ILE A 245 11.80 -15.96 -12.96
C ILE A 245 11.24 -14.56 -12.70
N ARG A 246 11.62 -13.55 -13.50
CA ARG A 246 11.09 -12.18 -13.33
C ARG A 246 9.57 -12.13 -13.45
N SER A 247 8.99 -12.97 -14.30
CA SER A 247 7.53 -13.08 -14.41
C SER A 247 6.90 -13.62 -13.13
N ARG A 248 7.47 -14.68 -12.54
CA ARG A 248 6.98 -15.25 -11.27
C ARG A 248 7.15 -14.29 -10.10
N LEU A 249 8.30 -13.61 -9.99
CA LEU A 249 8.54 -12.65 -8.90
C LEU A 249 7.53 -11.49 -8.87
N ARG A 250 7.03 -11.05 -10.04
CA ARG A 250 5.98 -10.02 -10.12
C ARG A 250 4.63 -10.47 -9.56
N LEU A 251 4.36 -11.77 -9.58
CA LEU A 251 3.14 -12.37 -9.04
C LEU A 251 3.24 -12.62 -7.52
N CYS A 252 4.44 -12.50 -6.94
CA CYS A 252 4.63 -12.65 -5.50
C CYS A 252 4.13 -11.41 -4.74
N ILE A 253 3.10 -11.60 -3.91
CA ILE A 253 2.48 -10.53 -3.11
C ILE A 253 3.50 -9.90 -2.14
N SER A 254 4.35 -10.71 -1.48
CA SER A 254 5.36 -10.22 -0.54
C SER A 254 6.41 -9.33 -1.24
N CYS A 255 6.88 -9.72 -2.42
CA CYS A 255 7.80 -8.90 -3.22
C CYS A 255 7.13 -7.64 -3.79
N PHE A 256 5.84 -7.73 -4.16
CA PHE A 256 5.10 -6.58 -4.65
C PHE A 256 4.92 -5.52 -3.57
N LYS A 257 4.54 -5.93 -2.34
CA LYS A 257 4.35 -5.02 -1.21
C LYS A 257 5.63 -4.29 -0.78
N THR A 258 6.78 -4.95 -0.90
CA THR A 258 8.07 -4.39 -0.46
C THR A 258 8.70 -3.44 -1.48
N ARG A 259 8.28 -3.50 -2.76
CA ARG A 259 8.81 -2.62 -3.81
C ARG A 259 7.71 -2.18 -4.79
N PRO A 260 6.78 -1.33 -4.34
CA PRO A 260 5.78 -0.76 -5.25
C PRO A 260 6.51 0.10 -6.30
N ARG A 261 6.19 -0.12 -7.57
CA ARG A 261 6.62 0.79 -8.63
C ARG A 261 5.68 1.99 -8.62
N GLY A 262 6.17 3.14 -8.16
CA GLY A 262 5.45 4.39 -8.33
C GLY A 262 5.27 4.66 -9.82
N ILE A 263 4.04 4.90 -10.26
CA ILE A 263 3.80 5.50 -11.56
C ILE A 263 4.23 6.96 -11.40
N GLU A 264 5.26 7.39 -12.12
CA GLU A 264 5.61 8.81 -12.18
C GLU A 264 4.46 9.54 -12.89
N PRO A 265 3.66 10.37 -12.18
CA PRO A 265 2.60 11.10 -12.84
C PRO A 265 3.21 12.13 -13.79
N LYS A 266 2.63 12.28 -14.98
CA LYS A 266 2.97 13.39 -15.88
C LYS A 266 2.68 14.70 -15.14
N MET A 267 3.68 15.59 -15.05
CA MET A 267 3.53 16.89 -14.38
C MET A 267 2.36 17.65 -14.99
N ALA A 268 1.52 18.24 -14.13
CA ALA A 268 0.36 19.01 -14.58
C ALA A 268 0.81 20.25 -15.36
N ALA A 269 -0.05 20.74 -16.26
CA ALA A 269 0.21 22.01 -16.93
C ALA A 269 0.31 23.14 -15.90
N LEU A 270 1.20 24.11 -16.16
CA LEU A 270 1.36 25.28 -15.30
C LEU A 270 0.01 26.02 -15.17
N PRO A 271 -0.41 26.41 -13.95
CA PRO A 271 -1.64 27.16 -13.76
C PRO A 271 -1.66 28.48 -14.52
N LYS A 272 -2.84 28.92 -14.99
CA LYS A 272 -3.00 30.14 -15.82
C LYS A 272 -2.35 31.38 -15.19
N TYR A 273 -2.43 31.51 -13.88
CA TYR A 273 -1.87 32.63 -13.13
C TYR A 273 -0.34 32.72 -13.12
N ARG A 274 0.36 31.66 -13.55
CA ARG A 274 1.83 31.67 -13.73
C ARG A 274 2.26 32.24 -15.08
N VAL A 275 1.35 32.28 -16.04
CA VAL A 275 1.61 32.69 -17.43
C VAL A 275 0.97 34.05 -17.75
N GLN A 276 -0.05 34.44 -16.99
CA GLN A 276 -0.73 35.72 -17.14
C GLN A 276 -0.09 36.81 -16.28
N GLN A 277 -0.06 38.03 -16.80
CA GLN A 277 0.30 39.22 -16.03
C GLN A 277 -0.86 39.54 -15.07
N ILE A 278 -0.73 39.10 -13.82
CA ILE A 278 -1.69 39.36 -12.76
C ILE A 278 -1.08 40.26 -11.68
N LYS A 279 -1.93 41.04 -11.02
CA LYS A 279 -1.52 41.88 -9.88
C LYS A 279 -0.85 41.00 -8.79
N PRO A 280 0.27 41.46 -8.18
CA PRO A 280 0.83 40.81 -7.00
C PRO A 280 -0.23 40.60 -5.91
N PHE A 281 -0.18 39.45 -5.25
CA PHE A 281 -1.15 38.98 -4.25
C PHE A 281 -2.61 38.80 -4.73
N SER A 282 -2.88 38.86 -6.04
CA SER A 282 -4.19 38.48 -6.60
C SER A 282 -4.54 37.03 -6.28
N ILE A 283 -3.55 36.14 -6.38
CA ILE A 283 -3.65 34.73 -5.98
C ILE A 283 -2.58 34.47 -4.95
N THR A 284 -3.03 34.20 -3.73
CA THR A 284 -2.17 34.12 -2.56
C THR A 284 -2.29 32.74 -1.93
N GLY A 285 -1.19 32.21 -1.41
CA GLY A 285 -1.16 31.07 -0.49
C GLY A 285 -0.93 31.56 0.93
N VAL A 286 -1.59 30.99 1.93
CA VAL A 286 -1.41 31.35 3.34
C VAL A 286 -1.00 30.17 4.18
N ASP A 287 -0.11 30.44 5.13
CA ASP A 287 0.44 29.45 6.03
C ASP A 287 0.87 30.09 7.35
N TYR A 288 0.96 29.32 8.42
CA TYR A 288 1.42 29.79 9.74
C TYR A 288 2.82 29.26 10.07
N ALA A 289 3.64 30.08 10.73
CA ALA A 289 4.87 29.66 11.37
C ALA A 289 4.79 29.89 12.87
N GLY A 290 5.27 28.93 13.66
CA GLY A 290 5.29 29.06 15.12
C GLY A 290 5.07 27.73 15.82
N PRO A 291 5.02 27.74 17.16
CA PRO A 291 4.95 28.93 18.02
C PRO A 291 6.31 29.63 18.24
N VAL A 292 6.29 30.95 18.40
CA VAL A 292 7.40 31.80 18.87
C VAL A 292 7.07 32.33 20.26
N LEU A 293 8.04 32.34 21.17
CA LEU A 293 7.83 32.84 22.54
C LEU A 293 8.01 34.36 22.61
N MET A 294 6.93 35.06 22.99
CA MET A 294 6.86 36.52 23.13
C MET A 294 6.73 36.93 24.61
N LYS A 295 7.18 38.15 24.95
CA LYS A 295 6.93 38.81 26.24
C LYS A 295 5.71 39.74 26.14
N ARG A 296 4.86 39.75 27.16
CA ARG A 296 3.70 40.66 27.23
C ARG A 296 4.08 42.11 27.51
N SER A 297 5.16 42.37 28.25
CA SER A 297 5.61 43.73 28.57
C SER A 297 7.10 43.76 28.90
N HIS A 298 7.69 44.97 28.90
CA HIS A 298 9.04 45.24 29.36
C HIS A 298 9.12 45.10 30.90
N GLY A 299 9.31 43.86 31.38
CA GLY A 299 9.48 43.57 32.80
C GLY A 299 10.19 42.23 33.04
N ARG A 300 10.96 42.13 34.12
CA ARG A 300 11.75 40.91 34.46
C ARG A 300 10.86 39.68 34.75
N SER A 301 9.61 39.88 35.17
CA SER A 301 8.64 38.83 35.53
C SER A 301 7.49 38.66 34.53
N SER A 302 7.61 39.19 33.30
CA SER A 302 6.51 39.12 32.32
C SER A 302 6.28 37.67 31.84
N ALA A 303 5.04 37.19 31.97
CA ALA A 303 4.62 35.89 31.48
C ALA A 303 4.88 35.76 29.96
N SER A 304 5.46 34.63 29.54
CA SER A 304 5.66 34.32 28.14
C SER A 304 4.35 33.91 27.48
N MET A 305 4.12 34.42 26.27
CA MET A 305 2.97 34.09 25.44
C MET A 305 3.46 33.50 24.12
N SER A 306 2.84 32.41 23.67
CA SER A 306 3.09 31.89 22.33
C SER A 306 2.44 32.82 21.31
N ALA A 307 3.18 33.19 20.27
CA ALA A 307 2.70 33.92 19.11
C ALA A 307 2.99 33.12 17.84
N TYR A 308 2.25 33.42 16.79
CA TYR A 308 2.37 32.80 15.47
C TYR A 308 2.58 33.87 14.42
N ILE A 309 3.24 33.51 13.34
CA ILE A 309 3.49 34.40 12.20
C ILE A 309 2.61 33.89 11.08
N CYS A 310 1.72 34.73 10.57
CA CYS A 310 0.92 34.46 9.39
C CYS A 310 1.71 34.89 8.15
N LEU A 311 1.93 33.96 7.22
CA LEU A 311 2.72 34.16 6.02
C LEU A 311 1.78 34.13 4.81
N PHE A 312 1.71 35.24 4.09
CA PHE A 312 1.02 35.35 2.81
C PHE A 312 2.04 35.31 1.68
N VAL A 313 1.82 34.44 0.70
CA VAL A 313 2.74 34.22 -0.41
C VAL A 313 2.04 34.46 -1.73
N CYS A 314 2.56 35.38 -2.53
CA CYS A 314 2.06 35.59 -3.88
C CYS A 314 2.51 34.46 -4.81
N THR A 315 1.57 33.81 -5.49
CA THR A 315 1.88 32.73 -6.44
C THR A 315 2.49 33.23 -7.76
N ALA A 316 2.24 34.48 -8.14
CA ALA A 316 2.78 35.10 -9.35
C ALA A 316 4.25 35.53 -9.18
N THR A 317 4.52 36.38 -8.19
CA THR A 317 5.84 36.99 -7.97
C THR A 317 6.66 36.29 -6.90
N LYS A 318 6.12 35.27 -6.22
CA LYS A 318 6.70 34.65 -5.02
C LYS A 318 6.89 35.63 -3.85
N ALA A 319 6.38 36.87 -3.92
CA ALA A 319 6.47 37.84 -2.83
C ALA A 319 5.90 37.29 -1.51
N LEU A 320 6.53 37.64 -0.39
CA LEU A 320 6.09 37.27 0.95
C LEU A 320 5.56 38.50 1.68
N HIS A 321 4.53 38.30 2.50
CA HIS A 321 4.05 39.28 3.47
C HIS A 321 3.84 38.60 4.83
N LEU A 322 4.38 39.20 5.88
CA LEU A 322 4.48 38.59 7.22
C LEU A 322 3.67 39.41 8.22
N GLU A 323 2.76 38.75 8.93
CA GLU A 323 1.91 39.36 9.95
C GLU A 323 2.02 38.62 11.28
N LEU A 324 2.11 39.37 12.39
CA LEU A 324 2.09 38.77 13.71
C LEU A 324 0.65 38.40 14.13
N SER A 325 0.48 37.20 14.68
CA SER A 325 -0.76 36.68 15.23
C SER A 325 -0.55 36.23 16.68
N SER A 326 -1.45 36.57 17.58
CA SER A 326 -1.36 36.17 18.99
C SER A 326 -1.71 34.69 19.22
N ASP A 327 -2.55 34.10 18.37
CA ASP A 327 -2.92 32.69 18.42
C ASP A 327 -3.22 32.13 17.01
N LEU A 328 -3.69 30.89 16.96
CA LEU A 328 -4.15 30.21 15.74
C LEU A 328 -5.69 30.24 15.63
N SER A 329 -6.38 31.23 16.21
CA SER A 329 -7.83 31.35 16.07
C SER A 329 -8.22 31.94 14.71
N THR A 330 -9.49 31.75 14.32
CA THR A 330 -10.05 32.38 13.12
C THR A 330 -10.08 33.90 13.23
N GLU A 331 -10.32 34.45 14.43
CA GLU A 331 -10.44 35.89 14.65
C GLU A 331 -9.11 36.61 14.44
N THR A 332 -8.03 36.10 15.03
CA THR A 332 -6.69 36.68 14.86
C THR A 332 -6.18 36.53 13.44
N PHE A 333 -6.56 35.44 12.75
CA PHE A 333 -6.34 35.30 11.31
C PHE A 333 -7.05 36.41 10.52
N LEU A 334 -8.33 36.69 10.78
CA LEU A 334 -9.08 37.74 10.08
C LEU A 334 -8.49 39.13 10.31
N LEU A 335 -7.98 39.40 11.52
CA LEU A 335 -7.25 40.64 11.80
C LEU A 335 -5.95 40.74 10.98
N ALA A 336 -5.18 39.65 10.91
CA ALA A 336 -3.97 39.58 10.07
C ALA A 336 -4.30 39.75 8.58
N PHE A 337 -5.34 39.08 8.11
CA PHE A 337 -5.82 39.19 6.72
C PHE A 337 -6.27 40.61 6.39
N THR A 338 -6.97 41.29 7.30
CA THR A 338 -7.41 42.67 7.11
C THR A 338 -6.21 43.62 6.96
N ARG A 339 -5.17 43.46 7.79
CA ARG A 339 -3.93 44.25 7.66
C ARG A 339 -3.21 43.97 6.34
N PHE A 340 -3.14 42.71 5.94
CA PHE A 340 -2.56 42.30 4.66
C PHE A 340 -3.30 42.92 3.47
N VAL A 341 -4.62 42.80 3.38
CA VAL A 341 -5.45 43.36 2.30
C VAL A 341 -5.37 44.88 2.31
N ALA A 342 -5.33 45.54 3.47
CA ALA A 342 -5.17 46.99 3.54
C ALA A 342 -3.82 47.47 2.97
N ARG A 343 -2.74 46.69 3.13
CA ARG A 343 -1.39 47.02 2.62
C ARG A 343 -1.16 46.63 1.16
N ARG A 344 -1.66 45.47 0.73
CA ARG A 344 -1.38 44.88 -0.60
C ARG A 344 -2.56 45.00 -1.58
N GLY A 345 -3.71 45.47 -1.08
CA GLY A 345 -4.95 45.59 -1.81
C GLY A 345 -5.71 44.26 -1.94
N PRO A 346 -6.78 44.23 -2.76
CA PRO A 346 -7.69 43.09 -2.84
C PRO A 346 -7.02 41.82 -3.39
N VAL A 347 -7.47 40.68 -2.86
CA VAL A 347 -7.11 39.31 -3.25
C VAL A 347 -8.30 38.68 -3.96
N HIS A 348 -8.08 37.94 -5.04
CA HIS A 348 -9.13 37.23 -5.78
C HIS A 348 -9.24 35.75 -5.39
N GLU A 349 -8.10 35.08 -5.22
CA GLU A 349 -8.05 33.66 -4.86
C GLU A 349 -7.08 33.41 -3.70
N MET A 350 -7.49 32.54 -2.79
CA MET A 350 -6.79 32.24 -1.55
C MET A 350 -6.63 30.73 -1.38
N HIS A 351 -5.39 30.26 -1.24
CA HIS A 351 -5.04 28.86 -1.04
C HIS A 351 -4.52 28.61 0.38
N SER A 352 -5.02 27.57 1.05
CA SER A 352 -4.55 27.18 2.38
C SER A 352 -4.60 25.67 2.59
N ASP A 353 -4.00 25.18 3.68
CA ASP A 353 -4.31 23.85 4.20
C ASP A 353 -5.70 23.83 4.87
N CYS A 354 -6.14 22.64 5.27
CA CYS A 354 -7.42 22.43 5.95
C CYS A 354 -7.39 22.77 7.45
N GLY A 355 -6.50 23.68 7.89
CA GLY A 355 -6.48 24.18 9.27
C GLY A 355 -7.83 24.75 9.69
N THR A 356 -8.24 24.49 10.94
CA THR A 356 -9.57 24.86 11.45
C THR A 356 -9.81 26.38 11.43
N ASN A 357 -8.75 27.16 11.63
CA ASN A 357 -8.72 28.61 11.49
C ASN A 357 -9.01 29.09 10.07
N PHE A 358 -8.38 28.48 9.07
CA PHE A 358 -8.61 28.81 7.66
C PHE A 358 -9.97 28.33 7.17
N VAL A 359 -10.43 27.16 7.62
CA VAL A 359 -11.79 26.67 7.34
C VAL A 359 -12.84 27.63 7.93
N GLY A 360 -12.62 28.10 9.16
CA GLY A 360 -13.47 29.12 9.78
C GLY A 360 -13.47 30.43 9.00
N ALA A 361 -12.28 30.91 8.61
CA ALA A 361 -12.14 32.17 7.88
C ALA A 361 -12.75 32.08 6.48
N SER A 362 -12.56 30.96 5.78
CA SER A 362 -13.13 30.69 4.46
C SER A 362 -14.66 30.76 4.49
N ARG A 363 -15.31 30.24 5.54
CA ARG A 363 -16.77 30.34 5.70
C ARG A 363 -17.26 31.79 5.85
N ILE A 364 -16.44 32.65 6.45
CA ILE A 364 -16.75 34.07 6.68
C ILE A 364 -16.47 34.90 5.42
N LEU A 365 -15.36 34.60 4.72
CA LEU A 365 -14.87 35.36 3.57
C LEU A 365 -15.52 34.93 2.24
N THR A 366 -16.00 33.68 2.14
CA THR A 366 -16.77 33.23 0.98
C THR A 366 -18.17 33.83 1.09
N PRO A 367 -18.69 34.51 0.04
CA PRO A 367 -20.03 35.07 0.09
C PRO A 367 -21.08 33.97 0.28
N LEU A 368 -21.59 33.82 1.49
CA LEU A 368 -22.83 33.09 1.72
C LEU A 368 -23.97 33.98 1.22
N LYS A 369 -24.55 33.61 0.06
CA LYS A 369 -25.88 34.07 -0.37
C LYS A 369 -26.98 33.89 0.70
N THR A 370 -26.67 33.26 1.82
CA THR A 370 -27.58 32.85 2.90
C THR A 370 -27.49 33.70 4.18
N PHE A 371 -26.54 34.62 4.33
CA PHE A 371 -26.31 35.35 5.60
C PHE A 371 -26.79 36.82 5.64
N ILE A 372 -27.72 37.20 4.76
CA ILE A 372 -28.27 38.58 4.71
C ILE A 372 -29.27 38.86 5.87
N HIS A 373 -29.54 37.89 6.77
CA HIS A 373 -30.65 37.99 7.74
C HIS A 373 -30.32 37.83 9.24
N SER A 374 -29.07 37.97 9.69
CA SER A 374 -28.78 37.96 11.14
C SER A 374 -28.26 39.32 11.62
N SER A 375 -29.07 39.98 12.44
CA SER A 375 -28.74 41.23 13.14
C SER A 375 -27.95 40.94 14.41
N SER A 376 -26.66 41.32 14.44
CA SER A 376 -25.97 42.03 15.53
C SER A 376 -24.45 41.71 15.63
N PHE A 377 -23.67 42.79 15.54
CA PHE A 377 -22.33 43.03 16.13
C PHE A 377 -21.01 42.77 15.35
N GLN A 378 -20.98 42.49 14.04
CA GLN A 378 -19.73 42.63 13.24
C GLN A 378 -19.94 43.18 11.80
N ASP A 379 -20.99 43.96 11.58
CA ASP A 379 -21.47 44.27 10.22
C ASP A 379 -20.50 45.10 9.36
N ARG A 380 -19.64 45.95 9.91
CA ARG A 380 -18.75 46.81 9.09
C ARG A 380 -17.56 46.07 8.48
N VAL A 381 -16.86 45.25 9.28
CA VAL A 381 -15.72 44.44 8.81
C VAL A 381 -16.21 43.27 7.96
N HIS A 382 -17.33 42.63 8.36
CA HIS A 382 -17.94 41.57 7.58
C HIS A 382 -18.52 42.06 6.25
N GLN A 383 -19.15 43.24 6.16
CA GLN A 383 -19.64 43.77 4.88
C GLN A 383 -18.50 44.17 3.93
N GLN A 384 -17.38 44.72 4.42
CA GLN A 384 -16.23 45.04 3.55
C GLN A 384 -15.57 43.78 2.99
N LEU A 385 -15.44 42.74 3.81
CA LEU A 385 -14.83 41.46 3.42
C LEU A 385 -15.78 40.60 2.57
N ALA A 386 -17.09 40.62 2.83
CA ALA A 386 -18.09 39.92 2.01
C ALA A 386 -18.25 40.56 0.62
N LYS A 387 -18.02 41.88 0.49
CA LYS A 387 -17.98 42.57 -0.80
C LYS A 387 -16.81 42.15 -1.69
N THR A 388 -15.74 41.57 -1.14
CA THR A 388 -14.51 41.28 -1.89
C THR A 388 -14.48 39.95 -2.63
N GLY A 389 -15.49 39.07 -2.44
CA GLY A 389 -15.71 37.91 -3.33
C GLY A 389 -14.50 36.98 -3.49
N VAL A 390 -13.75 36.74 -2.41
CA VAL A 390 -12.52 35.91 -2.45
C VAL A 390 -12.89 34.44 -2.64
N LYS A 391 -12.33 33.79 -3.67
CA LYS A 391 -12.47 32.34 -3.86
C LYS A 391 -11.44 31.62 -3.00
N TRP A 392 -11.89 30.71 -2.15
CA TRP A 392 -11.00 29.94 -1.28
C TRP A 392 -10.82 28.51 -1.80
N PHE A 393 -9.58 28.04 -1.85
CA PHE A 393 -9.21 26.68 -2.26
C PHE A 393 -8.41 26.00 -1.15
N PHE A 394 -8.81 24.77 -0.81
CA PHE A 394 -8.12 23.95 0.19
C PHE A 394 -7.27 22.87 -0.49
N ASN A 395 -6.07 22.65 0.03
CA ASN A 395 -5.21 21.57 -0.43
C ASN A 395 -5.83 20.21 -0.05
N PRO A 396 -5.72 19.17 -0.91
CA PRO A 396 -6.17 17.83 -0.56
C PRO A 396 -5.43 17.32 0.69
N PRO A 397 -6.12 16.63 1.62
CA PRO A 397 -5.49 16.10 2.82
C PRO A 397 -4.31 15.18 2.44
N SER A 398 -3.19 15.35 3.13
CA SER A 398 -1.95 14.58 2.93
C SER A 398 -1.27 14.75 1.56
N SER A 399 -1.58 15.83 0.81
CA SER A 399 -0.91 16.14 -0.46
C SER A 399 -0.21 17.51 -0.45
N PRO A 400 0.88 17.68 0.35
CA PRO A 400 1.67 18.90 0.36
C PRO A 400 2.26 19.25 -1.02
N HIS A 401 2.43 18.26 -1.90
CA HIS A 401 2.87 18.50 -3.28
C HIS A 401 2.01 19.49 -4.07
N PHE A 402 0.71 19.66 -3.76
CA PHE A 402 -0.12 20.70 -4.38
C PHE A 402 0.29 22.14 -3.98
N GLY A 403 1.00 22.31 -2.85
CA GLY A 403 1.64 23.55 -2.44
C GLY A 403 3.09 23.70 -2.89
N GLY A 404 3.63 22.72 -3.64
CA GLY A 404 5.07 22.54 -3.86
C GLY A 404 5.81 23.74 -4.43
N LEU A 405 5.15 24.61 -5.19
CA LEU A 405 5.79 25.78 -5.81
C LEU A 405 6.18 26.88 -4.81
N TRP A 406 5.41 27.04 -3.72
CA TRP A 406 5.73 27.99 -2.65
C TRP A 406 6.24 27.33 -1.38
N GLU A 407 5.97 26.04 -1.16
CA GLU A 407 6.36 25.31 0.05
C GLU A 407 7.88 25.31 0.30
N ALA A 408 8.72 25.15 -0.72
CA ALA A 408 10.18 25.10 -0.50
C ALA A 408 10.74 26.43 0.03
N GLY A 409 10.36 27.55 -0.60
CA GLY A 409 10.78 28.90 -0.21
C GLY A 409 10.11 29.38 1.09
N VAL A 410 8.87 28.97 1.34
CA VAL A 410 8.19 29.24 2.61
C VAL A 410 8.81 28.43 3.74
N LYS A 411 9.08 27.15 3.54
CA LYS A 411 9.69 26.28 4.55
C LYS A 411 11.07 26.77 4.97
N SER A 412 11.90 27.21 4.02
CA SER A 412 13.20 27.80 4.35
C SER A 412 13.05 29.12 5.12
N ALA A 413 12.15 30.01 4.67
CA ALA A 413 11.88 31.28 5.35
C ALA A 413 11.36 31.06 6.78
N LYS A 414 10.39 30.16 6.98
CA LYS A 414 9.86 29.78 8.30
C LYS A 414 10.96 29.29 9.23
N ALA A 415 11.76 28.33 8.78
CA ALA A 415 12.84 27.76 9.58
C ALA A 415 13.88 28.82 9.94
N LEU A 416 14.26 29.68 9.00
CA LEU A 416 15.22 30.77 9.22
C LEU A 416 14.68 31.82 10.20
N ILE A 417 13.42 32.23 10.09
CA ILE A 417 12.80 33.17 11.03
C ILE A 417 12.81 32.59 12.45
N LEU A 418 12.32 31.36 12.61
CA LEU A 418 12.25 30.70 13.93
C LEU A 418 13.64 30.50 14.54
N ARG A 419 14.63 30.10 13.75
CA ARG A 419 16.01 29.92 14.22
C ARG A 419 16.71 31.25 14.54
N SER A 420 16.41 32.31 13.80
CA SER A 420 17.01 33.63 14.03
C SER A 420 16.47 34.29 15.28
N VAL A 421 15.17 34.15 15.55
CA VAL A 421 14.56 34.58 16.82
C VAL A 421 15.04 33.69 17.99
N GLY A 422 15.17 32.38 17.75
CA GLY A 422 15.76 31.45 18.71
C GLY A 422 15.04 31.46 20.06
N THR A 423 15.79 31.66 21.15
CA THR A 423 15.27 31.76 22.52
C THR A 423 15.01 33.19 22.98
N HIS A 424 15.25 34.19 22.11
CA HIS A 424 15.04 35.59 22.46
C HIS A 424 13.55 35.87 22.62
N ARG A 425 13.19 36.44 23.77
CA ARG A 425 11.81 36.84 24.05
C ARG A 425 11.63 38.31 23.69
N LEU A 426 11.06 38.55 22.51
CA LEU A 426 10.72 39.88 21.98
C LEU A 426 9.32 40.30 22.46
N THR A 427 9.06 41.61 22.52
CA THR A 427 7.68 42.14 22.65
C THR A 427 6.98 42.14 21.29
N SER A 428 5.69 42.44 21.26
CA SER A 428 4.90 42.51 20.02
C SER A 428 5.47 43.53 19.04
N GLU A 429 5.80 44.74 19.49
CA GLU A 429 6.34 45.82 18.65
C GLU A 429 7.71 45.46 18.05
N GLU A 430 8.57 44.84 18.85
CA GLU A 430 9.91 44.44 18.42
C GLU A 430 9.85 43.31 17.39
N LEU A 431 8.96 42.33 17.62
CA LEU A 431 8.75 41.22 16.70
C LEU A 431 8.10 41.71 15.39
N MET A 432 7.12 42.62 15.46
CA MET A 432 6.54 43.25 14.26
C MET A 432 7.60 43.99 13.45
N THR A 433 8.50 44.72 14.11
CA THR A 433 9.59 45.46 13.45
C THR A 433 10.57 44.50 12.78
N LEU A 434 10.99 43.45 13.48
CA LEU A 434 11.87 42.42 12.94
C LEU A 434 11.23 41.73 11.72
N LEU A 435 9.94 41.38 11.80
CA LEU A 435 9.22 40.74 10.69
C LEU A 435 9.15 41.65 9.46
N ALA A 436 8.96 42.97 9.64
CA ALA A 436 8.96 43.92 8.53
C ALA A 436 10.35 44.00 7.85
N GLN A 437 11.44 44.00 8.62
CA GLN A 437 12.79 43.97 8.07
C GLN A 437 13.10 42.64 7.35
N VAL A 438 12.68 41.52 7.94
CA VAL A 438 12.81 40.20 7.32
C VAL A 438 11.97 40.10 6.04
N GLU A 439 10.77 40.65 6.00
CA GLU A 439 9.93 40.72 4.81
C GLU A 439 10.64 41.46 3.67
N ALA A 440 11.20 42.65 3.94
CA ALA A 440 11.96 43.40 2.94
C ALA A 440 13.16 42.60 2.41
N THR A 441 13.86 41.91 3.31
CA THR A 441 15.02 41.07 3.01
C THR A 441 14.65 39.86 2.14
N LEU A 442 13.55 39.19 2.45
CA LEU A 442 13.08 38.07 1.66
C LEU A 442 12.59 38.52 0.29
N ASN A 443 12.01 39.71 0.18
CA ASN A 443 11.49 40.25 -1.07
C ASN A 443 12.57 40.88 -1.97
N SER A 444 13.77 41.14 -1.48
CA SER A 444 14.92 41.58 -2.29
C SER A 444 15.65 40.44 -3.02
N ARG A 445 15.16 39.19 -2.90
CA ARG A 445 15.78 38.03 -3.54
C ARG A 445 15.53 37.97 -5.06
N PRO A 446 16.48 37.48 -5.86
CA PRO A 446 16.29 37.31 -7.30
C PRO A 446 15.26 36.21 -7.61
N LEU A 447 14.40 36.43 -8.61
CA LEU A 447 13.40 35.46 -9.08
C LEU A 447 13.97 34.47 -10.10
N GLY A 448 15.08 34.83 -10.74
CA GLY A 448 15.77 34.04 -11.76
C GLY A 448 17.22 33.74 -11.38
N ALA A 449 17.89 32.96 -12.23
CA ALA A 449 19.32 32.73 -12.10
C ALA A 449 20.07 34.06 -12.25
N LEU A 450 21.02 34.30 -11.35
CA LEU A 450 21.93 35.43 -11.46
C LEU A 450 22.92 35.15 -12.60
N SER A 451 23.04 36.08 -13.54
CA SER A 451 24.13 36.04 -14.50
C SER A 451 25.42 36.55 -13.85
N ASN A 452 26.55 36.01 -14.29
CA ASN A 452 27.88 36.48 -13.88
C ASN A 452 28.40 37.58 -14.81
N ASP A 453 27.68 37.90 -15.90
CA ASP A 453 28.07 38.94 -16.84
C ASP A 453 27.65 40.33 -16.31
N PRO A 454 28.58 41.27 -16.12
CA PRO A 454 28.26 42.64 -15.69
C PRO A 454 27.47 43.46 -16.72
N SER A 455 27.37 43.00 -17.97
CA SER A 455 26.54 43.61 -19.00
C SER A 455 25.09 43.10 -19.01
N ASP A 456 24.80 42.02 -18.30
CA ASP A 456 23.46 41.48 -18.20
C ASP A 456 22.56 42.32 -17.28
N LEU A 457 21.27 42.31 -17.60
CA LEU A 457 20.25 43.00 -16.81
C LEU A 457 20.20 42.45 -15.38
N SER A 458 20.06 43.36 -14.41
CA SER A 458 19.92 42.98 -13.00
C SER A 458 18.70 42.08 -12.79
N ALA A 459 18.86 41.06 -11.94
CA ALA A 459 17.80 40.08 -11.70
C ALA A 459 16.57 40.75 -11.07
N LEU A 460 15.39 40.42 -11.60
CA LEU A 460 14.13 40.90 -11.04
C LEU A 460 13.90 40.31 -9.65
N THR A 461 13.46 41.15 -8.71
CA THR A 461 13.14 40.76 -7.33
C THR A 461 11.64 40.96 -7.07
N PRO A 462 11.02 40.23 -6.11
CA PRO A 462 9.67 40.53 -5.66
C PRO A 462 9.47 42.01 -5.30
N SER A 463 10.45 42.66 -4.69
CA SER A 463 10.37 44.09 -4.33
C SER A 463 10.14 44.98 -5.56
N HIS A 464 10.74 44.69 -6.72
CA HIS A 464 10.45 45.45 -7.96
C HIS A 464 8.96 45.44 -8.33
N PHE A 465 8.21 44.39 -7.99
CA PHE A 465 6.77 44.32 -8.25
C PHE A 465 5.92 44.95 -7.14
N LEU A 466 6.47 45.10 -5.93
CA LEU A 466 5.73 45.62 -4.78
C LEU A 466 5.92 47.12 -4.57
N THR A 467 7.16 47.60 -4.74
CA THR A 467 7.57 48.99 -4.49
C THR A 467 7.99 49.71 -5.77
N LEU A 468 8.01 49.02 -6.92
CA LEU A 468 8.52 49.53 -8.21
C LEU A 468 10.01 49.91 -8.21
N GLU A 469 10.70 49.65 -7.11
CA GLU A 469 12.11 49.95 -6.90
C GLU A 469 12.81 48.76 -6.21
N PRO A 470 14.13 48.57 -6.43
CA PRO A 470 14.92 47.63 -5.64
C PRO A 470 14.82 48.00 -4.17
N SER A 471 14.72 46.99 -3.29
CA SER A 471 14.60 47.22 -1.85
C SER A 471 15.81 48.02 -1.34
N ALA A 472 15.61 49.32 -1.07
CA ALA A 472 16.61 50.14 -0.41
C ALA A 472 16.65 49.74 1.07
N ASN A 473 17.75 49.12 1.50
CA ASN A 473 18.02 49.03 2.93
C ASN A 473 18.18 50.46 3.45
N LEU A 474 17.40 50.83 4.47
CA LEU A 474 17.64 52.06 5.21
C LEU A 474 19.09 52.02 5.72
N PRO A 475 19.91 53.07 5.50
CA PRO A 475 21.26 53.10 6.01
C PRO A 475 21.23 52.95 7.53
N GLU A 476 21.79 51.85 8.04
CA GLU A 476 21.92 51.63 9.48
C GLU A 476 22.93 52.64 10.04
N PRO A 477 22.57 53.43 11.07
CA PRO A 477 23.54 54.25 11.78
C PRO A 477 24.68 53.35 12.30
N ASN A 478 25.94 53.78 12.19
CA ASN A 478 27.04 53.06 12.82
C ASN A 478 26.96 53.27 14.34
N ILE A 479 26.58 52.23 15.09
CA ILE A 479 26.32 52.27 16.53
C ILE A 479 27.53 51.72 17.33
N ASP A 480 28.65 51.39 16.69
CA ASP A 480 29.79 50.76 17.35
C ASP A 480 30.43 51.66 18.42
N SER A 481 30.19 52.98 18.34
CA SER A 481 30.71 54.00 19.26
C SER A 481 29.76 54.38 20.42
N LEU A 482 28.50 53.92 20.44
CA LEU A 482 27.55 54.27 21.50
C LEU A 482 27.60 53.27 22.67
N PRO A 483 27.56 53.76 23.93
CA PRO A 483 27.58 52.88 25.10
C PRO A 483 26.33 51.99 25.14
N LEU A 484 26.56 50.71 25.44
CA LEU A 484 25.54 49.64 25.53
C LEU A 484 24.35 49.98 26.44
N SER A 485 24.38 51.04 27.26
CA SER A 485 23.28 51.41 28.17
C SER A 485 22.12 52.12 27.48
N LYS A 486 22.31 52.70 26.29
CA LYS A 486 21.25 53.37 25.51
C LYS A 486 20.91 52.55 24.26
N MET A 487 19.62 52.33 23.99
CA MET A 487 19.11 51.60 22.80
C MET A 487 19.43 50.09 22.70
N GLN A 488 19.59 49.38 23.83
CA GLN A 488 19.85 47.92 23.88
C GLN A 488 18.89 47.07 23.04
N ARG A 489 17.60 47.40 23.07
CA ARG A 489 16.56 46.61 22.39
C ARG A 489 16.56 46.83 20.88
N TRP A 490 16.77 48.06 20.43
CA TRP A 490 16.91 48.35 19.01
C TRP A 490 18.15 47.67 18.42
N ARG A 491 19.30 47.73 19.12
CA ARG A 491 20.52 47.00 18.73
C ARG A 491 20.29 45.48 18.65
N LEU A 492 19.55 44.90 19.61
CA LEU A 492 19.19 43.48 19.56
C LEU A 492 18.38 43.14 18.29
N ILE A 493 17.40 43.96 17.91
CA ILE A 493 16.60 43.73 16.69
C ILE A 493 17.51 43.78 15.45
N THR A 494 18.38 44.79 15.36
CA THR A 494 19.34 44.94 14.27
C THR A 494 20.31 43.76 14.20
N ASP A 495 20.81 43.29 15.33
CA ASP A 495 21.71 42.13 15.40
C ASP A 495 20.98 40.83 14.99
N LEU A 496 19.72 40.66 15.39
CA LEU A 496 18.89 39.52 14.97
C LEU A 496 18.59 39.57 13.47
N HIS A 497 18.33 40.75 12.91
CA HIS A 497 18.14 40.94 11.48
C HIS A 497 19.44 40.66 10.70
N ARG A 498 20.59 41.16 11.16
CA ARG A 498 21.90 40.85 10.56
C ARG A 498 22.23 39.37 10.64
N HIS A 499 21.91 38.71 11.75
CA HIS A 499 22.07 37.27 11.90
C HIS A 499 21.17 36.51 10.91
N PHE A 500 19.91 36.92 10.78
CA PHE A 500 18.99 36.37 9.78
C PHE A 500 19.56 36.53 8.37
N TRP A 501 20.06 37.72 8.00
CA TRP A 501 20.64 37.99 6.68
C TRP A 501 21.85 37.13 6.39
N ALA A 502 22.79 37.02 7.33
CA ALA A 502 23.99 36.20 7.17
C ALA A 502 23.64 34.72 6.94
N ARG A 503 22.69 34.18 7.71
CA ARG A 503 22.21 32.82 7.56
C ARG A 503 21.44 32.61 6.27
N TRP A 504 20.53 33.53 5.95
CA TRP A 504 19.78 33.49 4.71
C TRP A 504 20.72 33.49 3.51
N LYS A 505 21.70 34.40 3.46
CA LYS A 505 22.71 34.46 2.38
C LYS A 505 23.43 33.12 2.23
N ASN A 506 23.91 32.52 3.32
CA ASN A 506 24.68 31.27 3.26
C ASN A 506 23.81 30.04 2.92
N GLU A 507 22.65 29.89 3.57
CA GLU A 507 21.74 28.74 3.39
C GLU A 507 20.97 28.82 2.07
N TYR A 508 20.61 30.02 1.59
CA TYR A 508 19.86 30.20 0.34
C TYR A 508 20.75 30.19 -0.90
N LEU A 509 21.92 30.88 -0.90
CA LEU A 509 22.81 30.88 -2.07
C LEU A 509 23.32 29.46 -2.38
N SER A 510 23.57 28.65 -1.34
CA SER A 510 23.92 27.23 -1.53
C SER A 510 22.76 26.43 -2.13
N SER A 511 21.50 26.72 -1.77
CA SER A 511 20.34 26.06 -2.41
C SER A 511 20.15 26.44 -3.89
N LEU A 512 20.55 27.65 -4.30
CA LEU A 512 20.49 28.09 -5.70
C LEU A 512 21.55 27.45 -6.61
N GLN A 513 22.62 26.87 -6.05
CA GLN A 513 23.63 26.16 -6.84
C GLN A 513 23.14 24.81 -7.34
N HIS A 514 22.20 24.18 -6.63
CA HIS A 514 21.60 22.92 -7.06
C HIS A 514 20.55 23.18 -8.16
N ARG A 515 20.78 22.62 -9.35
CA ARG A 515 19.76 22.54 -10.40
C ARG A 515 18.66 21.58 -9.98
N GLU A 516 17.66 22.07 -9.25
CA GLU A 516 16.42 21.32 -9.09
C GLU A 516 15.67 21.30 -10.42
N LYS A 517 15.15 20.13 -10.80
CA LYS A 517 14.15 20.06 -11.88
C LYS A 517 12.96 20.89 -11.43
N MET A 518 12.68 21.99 -12.13
CA MET A 518 11.51 22.82 -11.85
C MET A 518 10.25 21.95 -11.97
N VAL A 519 9.57 21.72 -10.83
CA VAL A 519 8.29 21.00 -10.73
C VAL A 519 7.15 21.95 -11.09
#